data_AF-A0A521L4F2-F1
#
_entry.id   AF-A0A521L4F2-F1
#
_cell.length_a   1.000
_cell.length_b   1.000
_cell.length_c   1.000
_cell.angle_alpha   90.00
_cell.angle_beta   90.00
_cell.angle_gamma   90.00
#
_symmetry.space_group_name_H-M   'P 1'
#
loop_
_entity.id
_entity.type
_entity.pdbx_description
1 polymer ?
#
loop_
_entity_poly.entity_id
_entity_poly.type
_entity_poly.pdbx_seq_one_letter_code
_entity_poly.pdbx_strand_id
1 'polypeptide(L)'
;MRTPVLLAILLLGACGRIGDPSWKGEPGSLEPNAAGLVTLPCDGSTPLEPTRPHYCREDRHFVTPDARAALIAAAQTMNARYPGEVLRFMDASGPDGVKPFPPHLSHGDGRQIDLGLYYTDRAGAPLRAFPDTSAQGGLWPAEPPRSGETRACAEGRPGKAEKPDPPADRAWRLDEARTRTLLETLAADPRVRRILIEPHLERRLGLWGHPKMRFAGCRAARHDDHIHVDFR
;
A
#
# COMPACT_ATOMS: atom_id res chain seq x y z
N MET A 1 -39.90 8.58 -49.30
CA MET A 1 -39.86 8.60 -47.82
C MET A 1 -39.03 7.43 -47.33
N ARG A 2 -37.81 7.66 -46.86
CA ARG A 2 -36.99 6.66 -46.15
C ARG A 2 -36.24 7.39 -45.03
N THR A 3 -36.66 7.17 -43.80
CA THR A 3 -36.01 7.61 -42.56
C THR A 3 -34.84 6.67 -42.25
N PRO A 4 -33.65 7.15 -41.91
CA PRO A 4 -32.60 6.29 -41.37
C PRO A 4 -32.77 6.20 -39.84
N VAL A 5 -32.75 4.97 -39.32
CA VAL A 5 -32.67 4.69 -37.89
C VAL A 5 -31.19 4.75 -37.50
N LEU A 6 -30.81 5.70 -36.65
CA LEU A 6 -29.49 5.73 -36.02
C LEU A 6 -29.46 4.69 -34.88
N LEU A 7 -28.62 3.67 -35.03
CA LEU A 7 -28.33 2.71 -33.98
C LEU A 7 -27.24 3.30 -33.06
N ALA A 8 -27.64 3.77 -31.88
CA ALA A 8 -26.70 4.21 -30.85
C ALA A 8 -26.04 2.97 -30.21
N ILE A 9 -24.76 2.75 -30.50
CA ILE A 9 -23.96 1.72 -29.86
C ILE A 9 -23.50 2.29 -28.50
N LEU A 10 -24.15 1.84 -27.43
CA LEU A 10 -23.67 2.02 -26.06
C LEU A 10 -22.39 1.20 -25.86
N LEU A 11 -21.24 1.88 -25.91
CA LEU A 11 -19.97 1.34 -25.45
C LEU A 11 -20.02 1.29 -23.91
N LEU A 12 -20.42 0.14 -23.36
CA LEU A 12 -20.17 -0.21 -21.97
C LEU A 12 -18.66 -0.31 -21.79
N GLY A 13 -18.07 0.69 -21.14
CA GLY A 13 -16.67 0.66 -20.73
C GLY A 13 -16.45 -0.50 -19.77
N ALA A 14 -15.68 -1.49 -20.21
CA ALA A 14 -15.16 -2.52 -19.33
C ALA A 14 -14.16 -1.85 -18.36
N CYS A 15 -14.55 -1.69 -17.09
CA CYS A 15 -13.61 -1.40 -16.02
C CYS A 15 -12.61 -2.56 -15.94
N GLY A 16 -11.36 -2.28 -16.33
CA GLY A 16 -10.28 -3.26 -16.30
C GLY A 16 -10.07 -3.80 -14.89
N ARG A 17 -10.36 -5.08 -14.69
CA ARG A 17 -9.80 -5.86 -13.59
C ARG A 17 -8.37 -6.21 -14.00
N ILE A 18 -7.37 -5.67 -13.30
CA ILE A 18 -6.00 -6.15 -13.42
C ILE A 18 -5.67 -6.89 -12.14
N GLY A 19 -5.39 -8.18 -12.30
CA GLY A 19 -5.32 -9.19 -11.25
C GLY A 19 -6.17 -10.36 -11.70
N ASP A 20 -5.54 -11.51 -11.98
CA ASP A 20 -6.24 -12.73 -12.36
C ASP A 20 -7.30 -13.05 -11.28
N PRO A 21 -8.60 -12.97 -11.59
CA PRO A 21 -9.67 -13.22 -10.62
C PRO A 21 -9.70 -14.68 -10.14
N SER A 22 -8.84 -15.56 -10.66
CA SER A 22 -8.76 -16.97 -10.30
C SER A 22 -7.74 -17.30 -9.20
N TRP A 23 -6.81 -16.40 -8.87
CA TRP A 23 -5.85 -16.71 -7.80
C TRP A 23 -6.47 -16.48 -6.43
N LYS A 24 -6.66 -17.58 -5.69
CA LYS A 24 -6.89 -17.58 -4.24
C LYS A 24 -5.61 -18.10 -3.58
N GLY A 25 -4.96 -17.26 -2.77
CA GLY A 25 -3.85 -17.70 -1.93
C GLY A 25 -4.34 -18.51 -0.73
N GLU A 26 -3.45 -18.76 0.23
CA GLU A 26 -3.76 -19.48 1.47
C GLU A 26 -4.41 -18.57 2.53
N PRO A 27 -5.24 -19.10 3.46
CA PRO A 27 -5.88 -18.32 4.55
C PRO A 27 -4.91 -17.71 5.58
N GLY A 28 -3.62 -17.96 5.43
CA GLY A 28 -2.60 -17.65 6.42
C GLY A 28 -2.63 -18.63 7.59
N SER A 29 -1.46 -18.88 8.18
CA SER A 29 -1.27 -19.75 9.33
C SER A 29 -1.17 -18.90 10.59
N LEU A 30 -1.89 -19.30 11.63
CA LEU A 30 -1.72 -18.79 13.00
C LEU A 30 -0.65 -19.55 13.77
N GLU A 31 -0.26 -20.73 13.30
CA GLU A 31 0.81 -21.53 13.91
C GLU A 31 2.17 -20.89 13.60
N PRO A 32 2.93 -20.45 14.62
CA PRO A 32 4.24 -19.86 14.40
C PRO A 32 5.23 -20.87 13.84
N ASN A 33 6.06 -20.43 12.89
CA ASN A 33 7.17 -21.21 12.39
C ASN A 33 8.38 -21.19 13.35
N ALA A 34 9.51 -21.78 12.95
CA ALA A 34 10.73 -21.83 13.77
C ALA A 34 11.29 -20.44 14.15
N ALA A 35 11.00 -19.40 13.36
CA ALA A 35 11.37 -18.01 13.64
C ALA A 35 10.33 -17.28 14.51
N GLY A 36 9.28 -17.97 14.96
CA GLY A 36 8.18 -17.37 15.72
C GLY A 36 7.23 -16.50 14.88
N LEU A 37 7.27 -16.63 13.55
CA LEU A 37 6.48 -15.85 12.61
C LEU A 37 5.23 -16.60 12.15
N VAL A 38 4.17 -15.85 11.89
CA VAL A 38 2.90 -16.30 11.31
C VAL A 38 2.70 -15.66 9.94
N THR A 39 1.78 -16.19 9.13
CA THR A 39 1.52 -15.64 7.78
C THR A 39 0.26 -14.80 7.73
N LEU A 40 0.32 -13.75 6.92
CA LEU A 40 -0.86 -12.96 6.55
C LEU A 40 -1.79 -13.78 5.65
N PRO A 41 -3.11 -13.56 5.74
CA PRO A 41 -4.06 -14.19 4.81
C PRO A 41 -3.86 -13.66 3.38
N CYS A 42 -3.92 -14.57 2.42
CA CYS A 42 -3.77 -14.33 0.99
C CYS A 42 -5.00 -14.77 0.17
N ASP A 43 -6.04 -15.27 0.83
CA ASP A 43 -7.26 -15.84 0.25
C ASP A 43 -8.47 -14.88 0.25
N GLY A 44 -8.32 -13.68 0.83
CA GLY A 44 -9.40 -12.71 0.99
C GLY A 44 -10.38 -13.04 2.12
N SER A 45 -10.03 -13.95 3.05
CA SER A 45 -10.84 -14.26 4.25
C SER A 45 -11.01 -13.09 5.23
N THR A 46 -10.17 -12.06 5.09
CA THR A 46 -10.23 -10.80 5.85
C THR A 46 -10.12 -9.62 4.88
N PRO A 47 -10.46 -8.39 5.28
CA PRO A 47 -10.28 -7.20 4.45
C PRO A 47 -8.79 -6.78 4.35
N LEU A 48 -7.88 -7.74 4.25
CA LEU A 48 -6.44 -7.59 4.07
C LEU A 48 -6.00 -8.49 2.89
N GLU A 49 -5.35 -7.91 1.89
CA GLU A 49 -4.90 -8.63 0.70
C GLU A 49 -3.52 -8.14 0.21
N PRO A 50 -2.74 -8.94 -0.52
CA PRO A 50 -1.51 -8.44 -1.14
C PRO A 50 -1.84 -7.50 -2.30
N THR A 51 -1.08 -6.41 -2.49
CA THR A 51 -1.22 -5.55 -3.70
C THR A 51 -0.91 -6.33 -4.98
N ARG A 52 -0.09 -7.39 -4.89
CA ARG A 52 0.26 -8.30 -5.99
C ARG A 52 0.41 -9.73 -5.47
N PRO A 53 -0.04 -10.77 -6.20
CA PRO A 53 0.07 -12.15 -5.76
C PRO A 53 1.50 -12.66 -5.43
N HIS A 54 2.54 -12.02 -5.98
CA HIS A 54 3.92 -12.44 -5.74
C HIS A 54 4.36 -12.29 -4.27
N TYR A 55 3.82 -11.33 -3.52
CA TYR A 55 4.13 -11.20 -2.08
C TYR A 55 3.76 -12.47 -1.30
N CYS A 56 2.71 -13.15 -1.72
CA CYS A 56 2.33 -14.44 -1.14
C CYS A 56 3.13 -15.60 -1.75
N ARG A 57 3.24 -15.68 -3.08
CA ARG A 57 3.93 -16.81 -3.76
C ARG A 57 5.43 -16.90 -3.48
N GLU A 58 6.07 -15.79 -3.17
CA GLU A 58 7.51 -15.70 -2.89
C GLU A 58 7.78 -15.56 -1.39
N ASP A 59 6.82 -15.96 -0.54
CA ASP A 59 6.98 -16.02 0.91
C ASP A 59 7.37 -14.67 1.56
N ARG A 60 6.84 -13.55 1.05
CA ARG A 60 7.15 -12.17 1.51
C ARG A 60 6.07 -11.61 2.45
N HIS A 61 5.40 -12.47 3.21
CA HIS A 61 4.17 -12.17 3.97
C HIS A 61 4.17 -12.74 5.40
N PHE A 62 5.37 -12.91 5.98
CA PHE A 62 5.55 -13.37 7.37
C PHE A 62 5.68 -12.18 8.32
N VAL A 63 4.99 -12.27 9.46
CA VAL A 63 4.97 -11.22 10.48
C VAL A 63 4.92 -11.85 11.88
N THR A 64 5.17 -11.07 12.93
CA THR A 64 4.91 -11.52 14.30
C THR A 64 3.39 -11.69 14.53
N PRO A 65 2.96 -12.52 15.50
CA PRO A 65 1.55 -12.65 15.86
C PRO A 65 0.87 -11.32 16.20
N ASP A 66 1.56 -10.44 16.93
CA ASP A 66 1.06 -9.12 17.30
C ASP A 66 0.89 -8.19 16.09
N ALA A 67 1.85 -8.21 15.16
CA ALA A 67 1.77 -7.46 13.91
C ALA A 67 0.60 -7.95 13.05
N ARG A 68 0.41 -9.27 12.91
CA ARG A 68 -0.74 -9.86 12.22
C ARG A 68 -2.07 -9.38 12.83
N ALA A 69 -2.18 -9.44 14.15
CA ALA A 69 -3.39 -9.03 14.86
C ALA A 69 -3.66 -7.52 14.70
N ALA A 70 -2.63 -6.68 14.72
CA ALA A 70 -2.76 -5.23 14.47
C ALA A 70 -3.20 -4.93 13.03
N LEU A 71 -2.63 -5.63 12.05
CA LEU A 71 -2.98 -5.47 10.64
C LEU A 71 -4.44 -5.87 10.35
N ILE A 72 -4.89 -7.01 10.90
CA ILE A 72 -6.28 -7.46 10.74
C ILE A 72 -7.25 -6.48 11.42
N ALA A 73 -6.92 -5.98 12.61
CA ALA A 73 -7.75 -4.99 13.30
C ALA A 73 -7.84 -3.66 12.52
N ALA A 74 -6.71 -3.19 11.96
CA ALA A 74 -6.70 -2.00 11.12
C ALA A 74 -7.52 -2.20 9.84
N ALA A 75 -7.36 -3.36 9.18
CA ALA A 75 -8.14 -3.75 8.01
C ALA A 75 -9.65 -3.77 8.29
N GLN A 76 -10.08 -4.39 9.39
CA GLN A 76 -11.47 -4.43 9.81
C GLN A 76 -12.02 -3.04 10.14
N THR A 77 -11.23 -2.20 10.82
CA THR A 77 -11.61 -0.80 11.12
C THR A 77 -11.80 0.01 9.84
N MET A 78 -10.89 -0.13 8.88
CA MET A 78 -11.01 0.54 7.57
C MET A 78 -12.24 0.08 6.81
N ASN A 79 -12.51 -1.23 6.78
CA ASN A 79 -13.69 -1.79 6.12
C ASN A 79 -15.00 -1.35 6.78
N ALA A 80 -15.05 -1.28 8.11
CA ALA A 80 -16.22 -0.80 8.84
C ALA A 80 -16.50 0.68 8.58
N ARG A 81 -15.45 1.50 8.45
CA ARG A 81 -15.57 2.94 8.17
C ARG A 81 -15.84 3.24 6.69
N TYR A 82 -15.30 2.42 5.80
CA TYR A 82 -15.47 2.52 4.36
C TYR A 82 -15.89 1.14 3.83
N PRO A 83 -17.21 0.86 3.72
CA PRO A 83 -17.70 -0.47 3.34
C PRO A 83 -17.08 -1.02 2.04
N GLY A 84 -16.50 -2.22 2.16
CA GLY A 84 -15.80 -2.89 1.07
C GLY A 84 -14.38 -2.38 0.81
N GLU A 85 -13.83 -1.55 1.70
CA GLU A 85 -12.42 -1.19 1.67
C GLU A 85 -11.55 -2.36 2.10
N VAL A 86 -10.37 -2.47 1.48
CA VAL A 86 -9.42 -3.54 1.75
C VAL A 86 -8.05 -2.92 1.98
N LEU A 87 -7.45 -3.23 3.12
CA LEU A 87 -6.07 -2.88 3.41
C LEU A 87 -5.15 -3.74 2.55
N ARG A 88 -4.15 -3.12 1.91
CA ARG A 88 -3.26 -3.82 1.00
C ARG A 88 -1.84 -3.86 1.50
N PHE A 89 -1.26 -5.05 1.58
CA PHE A 89 0.14 -5.22 1.97
C PHE A 89 1.06 -5.46 0.78
N MET A 90 2.32 -5.14 0.99
CA MET A 90 3.43 -5.35 0.09
C MET A 90 4.46 -6.23 0.80
N ASP A 91 5.70 -5.79 0.93
CA ASP A 91 6.74 -6.56 1.58
C ASP A 91 6.57 -6.63 3.10
N ALA A 92 6.58 -7.84 3.64
CA ALA A 92 6.83 -8.14 5.04
C ALA A 92 8.14 -8.95 5.16
N SER A 93 8.24 -9.84 6.14
CA SER A 93 9.39 -10.74 6.27
C SER A 93 9.27 -12.02 5.44
N GLY A 94 10.43 -12.65 5.23
CA GLY A 94 10.55 -14.04 4.79
C GLY A 94 10.28 -15.04 5.93
N PRO A 95 10.19 -16.34 5.62
CA PRO A 95 9.83 -17.38 6.59
C PRO A 95 10.89 -17.57 7.68
N ASP A 96 12.15 -17.30 7.38
CA ASP A 96 13.27 -17.46 8.31
C ASP A 96 13.46 -16.28 9.27
N GLY A 97 12.76 -15.16 9.05
CA GLY A 97 12.95 -13.96 9.88
C GLY A 97 14.40 -13.47 9.85
N VAL A 98 14.99 -13.43 8.65
CA VAL A 98 16.31 -12.83 8.40
C VAL A 98 16.16 -11.80 7.27
N LYS A 99 16.97 -10.72 7.29
CA LYS A 99 16.94 -9.59 6.32
C LYS A 99 16.44 -10.03 4.94
N PRO A 100 15.24 -9.60 4.51
CA PRO A 100 14.45 -10.46 3.64
C PRO A 100 14.96 -10.43 2.22
N PHE A 101 15.38 -9.28 1.66
CA PHE A 101 15.90 -9.21 0.29
C PHE A 101 16.79 -7.96 0.10
N PRO A 102 18.06 -8.07 -0.35
CA PRO A 102 18.79 -6.90 -0.83
C PRO A 102 17.94 -6.14 -1.87
N PRO A 103 17.73 -4.80 -1.75
CA PRO A 103 18.45 -3.85 -0.89
C PRO A 103 17.75 -3.47 0.43
N HIS A 104 16.64 -4.12 0.82
CA HIS A 104 15.93 -3.79 2.06
C HIS A 104 16.83 -4.01 3.28
N LEU A 105 16.96 -2.97 4.11
CA LEU A 105 17.81 -2.99 5.30
C LEU A 105 17.02 -3.40 6.57
N SER A 106 15.69 -3.43 6.50
CA SER A 106 14.72 -3.85 7.53
C SER A 106 13.87 -5.03 7.02
N HIS A 107 12.72 -5.32 7.64
CA HIS A 107 11.80 -6.42 7.32
C HIS A 107 12.36 -7.81 7.62
N GLY A 108 13.35 -7.89 8.52
CA GLY A 108 14.07 -9.13 8.82
C GLY A 108 13.68 -9.78 10.14
N ASP A 109 12.57 -9.40 10.78
CA ASP A 109 12.19 -9.90 12.12
C ASP A 109 10.66 -10.04 12.31
N GLY A 110 9.89 -9.93 11.23
CA GLY A 110 8.43 -9.98 11.24
C GLY A 110 7.74 -8.73 11.77
N ARG A 111 8.47 -7.68 12.15
CA ARG A 111 7.90 -6.47 12.76
C ARG A 111 7.78 -5.30 11.79
N GLN A 112 8.19 -5.45 10.54
CA GLN A 112 8.00 -4.41 9.53
C GLN A 112 7.15 -4.92 8.38
N ILE A 113 6.37 -4.01 7.79
CA ILE A 113 5.56 -4.27 6.62
C ILE A 113 5.31 -3.00 5.83
N ASP A 114 5.29 -3.12 4.51
CA ASP A 114 4.91 -2.05 3.60
C ASP A 114 3.43 -2.17 3.26
N LEU A 115 2.67 -1.09 3.40
CA LEU A 115 1.24 -1.03 3.11
C LEU A 115 0.97 -0.03 2.00
N GLY A 116 0.11 -0.42 1.06
CA GLY A 116 -0.33 0.46 -0.02
C GLY A 116 -1.18 1.63 0.48
N LEU A 117 -1.02 2.79 -0.15
CA LEU A 117 -1.91 3.93 0.03
C LEU A 117 -3.27 3.68 -0.65
N TYR A 118 -4.28 4.49 -0.33
CA TYR A 118 -5.56 4.47 -1.03
C TYR A 118 -5.58 5.49 -2.14
N TYR A 119 -6.33 5.19 -3.21
CA TYR A 119 -6.38 6.03 -4.40
C TYR A 119 -7.82 6.19 -4.89
N THR A 120 -8.08 7.30 -5.56
CA THR A 120 -9.28 7.54 -6.35
C THR A 120 -8.94 7.56 -7.84
N ASP A 121 -9.94 7.41 -8.69
CA ASP A 121 -9.84 7.84 -10.09
C ASP A 121 -9.83 9.38 -10.20
N ARG A 122 -9.78 9.89 -11.42
CA ARG A 122 -9.82 11.33 -11.72
C ARG A 122 -11.17 12.00 -11.41
N ALA A 123 -12.25 11.24 -11.32
CA ALA A 123 -13.57 11.72 -10.91
C ALA A 123 -13.75 11.73 -9.38
N GLY A 124 -12.76 11.22 -8.63
CA GLY A 124 -12.81 11.11 -7.18
C GLY A 124 -13.47 9.82 -6.68
N ALA A 125 -13.80 8.88 -7.56
CA ALA A 125 -14.34 7.60 -7.15
C ALA A 125 -13.22 6.70 -6.58
N PRO A 126 -13.43 6.00 -5.46
CA PRO A 126 -12.41 5.17 -4.84
C PRO A 126 -12.02 3.99 -5.75
N LEU A 127 -10.72 3.74 -5.88
CA LEU A 127 -10.22 2.58 -6.61
C LEU A 127 -10.35 1.33 -5.74
N ARG A 128 -10.93 0.27 -6.32
CA ARG A 128 -11.04 -1.05 -5.69
C ARG A 128 -9.78 -1.89 -5.79
N ALA A 129 -8.77 -1.44 -6.54
CA ALA A 129 -7.50 -2.13 -6.72
C ALA A 129 -6.36 -1.12 -6.55
N PHE A 130 -5.19 -1.63 -6.14
CA PHE A 130 -3.97 -0.84 -6.16
C PHE A 130 -3.64 -0.44 -7.61
N PRO A 131 -3.26 0.82 -7.90
CA PRO A 131 -3.07 1.25 -9.27
C PRO A 131 -2.03 0.38 -9.99
N ASP A 132 -2.40 -0.13 -11.18
CA ASP A 132 -1.46 -0.86 -12.01
C ASP A 132 -0.57 0.10 -12.79
N THR A 133 0.69 0.10 -12.43
CA THR A 133 1.72 0.95 -12.99
C THR A 133 2.70 0.19 -13.89
N SER A 134 2.38 -1.06 -14.24
CA SER A 134 3.20 -1.94 -15.09
C SER A 134 3.59 -1.28 -16.42
N ALA A 135 2.65 -0.58 -17.05
CA ALA A 135 2.86 0.15 -18.30
C ALA A 135 3.76 1.38 -18.17
N GLN A 136 4.09 1.82 -16.95
CA GLN A 136 5.05 2.90 -16.69
C GLN A 136 6.42 2.37 -16.24
N GLY A 137 6.81 1.18 -16.73
CA GLY A 137 8.12 0.59 -16.41
C GLY A 137 8.24 0.06 -14.99
N GLY A 138 7.11 -0.27 -14.34
CA GLY A 138 7.10 -0.74 -12.95
C GLY A 138 7.41 0.35 -11.92
N LEU A 139 7.22 1.63 -12.29
CA LEU A 139 7.11 2.71 -11.30
C LEU A 139 6.01 2.35 -10.31
N TRP A 140 6.11 2.80 -9.07
CA TRP A 140 5.05 2.56 -8.09
C TRP A 140 4.06 3.72 -8.16
N PRO A 141 2.84 3.61 -7.62
CA PRO A 141 1.85 4.69 -7.71
C PRO A 141 2.16 5.86 -6.76
N ALA A 142 3.38 6.39 -6.87
CA ALA A 142 3.90 7.49 -6.07
C ALA A 142 3.03 8.74 -6.21
N GLU A 143 2.85 9.44 -5.11
CA GLU A 143 2.17 10.71 -5.01
C GLU A 143 3.22 11.79 -4.71
N PRO A 144 3.88 12.37 -5.72
CA PRO A 144 4.95 13.35 -5.51
C PRO A 144 4.46 14.66 -4.87
N PRO A 145 5.39 15.51 -4.39
CA PRO A 145 5.05 16.84 -3.92
C PRO A 145 4.29 17.66 -4.97
N ARG A 146 3.23 18.35 -4.54
CA ARG A 146 2.52 19.36 -5.35
C ARG A 146 3.36 20.62 -5.48
N SER A 147 2.99 21.47 -6.43
CA SER A 147 3.55 22.83 -6.49
C SER A 147 3.37 23.54 -5.15
N GLY A 148 4.48 24.05 -4.60
CA GLY A 148 4.53 24.71 -3.28
C GLY A 148 4.77 23.77 -2.09
N GLU A 149 4.76 22.45 -2.28
CA GLU A 149 5.11 21.52 -1.21
C GLU A 149 6.62 21.28 -1.13
N THR A 150 7.11 21.02 0.09
CA THR A 150 8.54 20.77 0.33
C THR A 150 8.96 19.42 -0.22
N ARG A 151 9.98 19.42 -1.09
CA ARG A 151 10.74 18.20 -1.44
C ARG A 151 11.75 17.92 -0.33
N ALA A 152 11.57 16.83 0.40
CA ALA A 152 12.40 16.49 1.57
C ALA A 152 13.89 16.30 1.22
N CYS A 153 14.16 15.70 0.06
CA CYS A 153 15.51 15.47 -0.47
C CYS A 153 15.71 16.34 -1.72
N ALA A 154 16.15 17.58 -1.54
CA ALA A 154 16.31 18.52 -2.64
C ALA A 154 17.34 18.05 -3.69
N GLU A 155 18.37 17.34 -3.25
CA GLU A 155 19.43 16.76 -4.10
C GLU A 155 19.06 15.39 -4.69
N GLY A 156 17.85 14.88 -4.38
CA GLY A 156 17.43 13.51 -4.71
C GLY A 156 18.00 12.45 -3.76
N ARG A 157 17.82 11.19 -4.11
CA ARG A 157 18.30 10.00 -3.38
C ARG A 157 19.26 9.17 -4.24
N PRO A 158 20.15 8.37 -3.64
CA PRO A 158 21.10 7.55 -4.38
C PRO A 158 20.45 6.34 -5.06
N GLY A 159 20.86 6.06 -6.30
CA GLY A 159 20.57 4.81 -7.01
C GLY A 159 19.07 4.50 -7.12
N LYS A 160 18.67 3.27 -6.76
CA LYS A 160 17.28 2.79 -6.85
C LYS A 160 16.35 3.38 -5.78
N ALA A 161 16.88 4.16 -4.83
CA ALA A 161 16.07 4.83 -3.80
C ALA A 161 15.29 6.02 -4.37
N GLU A 162 15.77 6.63 -5.46
CA GLU A 162 15.02 7.62 -6.23
C GLU A 162 14.34 6.95 -7.42
N LYS A 163 13.02 6.98 -7.46
CA LYS A 163 12.22 6.52 -8.60
C LYS A 163 11.64 7.74 -9.33
N PRO A 164 11.53 7.70 -10.67
CA PRO A 164 10.84 8.74 -11.43
C PRO A 164 9.41 8.98 -10.94
N ASP A 165 8.97 10.24 -11.00
CA ASP A 165 7.58 10.60 -10.74
C ASP A 165 6.68 10.03 -11.85
N PRO A 166 5.47 9.52 -11.53
CA PRO A 166 4.54 9.06 -12.56
C PRO A 166 4.04 10.26 -13.39
N PRO A 167 3.53 10.02 -14.62
CA PRO A 167 2.99 11.09 -15.45
C PRO A 167 1.94 11.92 -14.72
N ALA A 168 1.97 13.24 -14.90
CA ALA A 168 1.00 14.15 -14.28
C ALA A 168 -0.45 13.82 -14.67
N ASP A 169 -0.63 13.22 -15.84
CA ASP A 169 -1.90 12.77 -16.41
C ASP A 169 -2.23 11.30 -16.08
N ARG A 170 -1.60 10.69 -15.08
CA ARG A 170 -2.01 9.36 -14.56
C ARG A 170 -3.49 9.31 -14.18
N ALA A 171 -4.08 8.13 -14.24
CA ALA A 171 -5.52 7.91 -14.05
C ALA A 171 -5.98 7.89 -12.58
N TRP A 172 -5.03 7.90 -11.63
CA TRP A 172 -5.32 7.83 -10.19
C TRP A 172 -4.86 9.09 -9.46
N ARG A 173 -5.42 9.35 -8.28
CA ARG A 173 -4.99 10.37 -7.30
C ARG A 173 -4.98 9.75 -5.91
N LEU A 174 -4.12 10.24 -5.01
CA LEU A 174 -4.18 9.82 -3.62
C LEU A 174 -5.56 10.11 -3.03
N ASP A 175 -6.17 9.11 -2.41
CA ASP A 175 -7.34 9.29 -1.57
C ASP A 175 -6.86 9.77 -0.20
N GLU A 176 -6.80 11.09 -0.03
CA GLU A 176 -6.29 11.71 1.19
C GLU A 176 -7.13 11.34 2.43
N ALA A 177 -8.46 11.24 2.28
CA ALA A 177 -9.35 10.97 3.40
C ALA A 177 -9.17 9.54 3.94
N ARG A 178 -9.18 8.53 3.05
CA ARG A 178 -8.96 7.13 3.44
C ARG A 178 -7.54 6.89 3.92
N THR A 179 -6.55 7.45 3.23
CA THR A 179 -5.14 7.32 3.61
C THR A 179 -4.88 7.93 4.99
N ARG A 180 -5.39 9.13 5.26
CA ARG A 180 -5.32 9.74 6.59
C ARG A 180 -5.97 8.86 7.65
N THR A 181 -7.16 8.32 7.36
CA THR A 181 -7.88 7.44 8.30
C THR A 181 -7.07 6.19 8.64
N LEU A 182 -6.41 5.58 7.65
CA LEU A 182 -5.52 4.43 7.88
C LEU A 182 -4.35 4.81 8.79
N LEU A 183 -3.69 5.92 8.49
CA LEU A 183 -2.56 6.40 9.29
C LEU A 183 -2.96 6.68 10.74
N GLU A 184 -4.10 7.32 10.97
CA GLU A 184 -4.65 7.57 12.30
C GLU A 184 -5.00 6.24 13.02
N THR A 185 -5.60 5.28 12.30
CA THR A 185 -5.94 3.95 12.82
C THR A 185 -4.70 3.20 13.28
N LEU A 186 -3.68 3.12 12.43
CA LEU A 186 -2.40 2.47 12.77
C LEU A 186 -1.69 3.21 13.90
N ALA A 187 -1.70 4.54 13.87
CA ALA A 187 -1.06 5.36 14.88
C ALA A 187 -1.71 5.22 16.26
N ALA A 188 -3.02 4.97 16.34
CA ALA A 188 -3.73 4.73 17.59
C ALA A 188 -3.38 3.36 18.22
N ASP A 189 -2.97 2.37 17.42
CA ASP A 189 -2.67 1.03 17.92
C ASP A 189 -1.37 1.01 18.76
N PRO A 190 -1.40 0.58 20.03
CA PRO A 190 -0.22 0.58 20.90
C PRO A 190 0.90 -0.34 20.41
N ARG A 191 0.59 -1.35 19.59
CA ARG A 191 1.56 -2.28 19.00
C ARG A 191 2.37 -1.62 17.87
N VAL A 192 1.86 -0.55 17.26
CA VAL A 192 2.60 0.21 16.24
C VAL A 192 3.63 1.12 16.90
N ARG A 193 4.90 0.92 16.56
CA ARG A 193 6.05 1.71 17.04
C ARG A 193 6.21 3.00 16.23
N ARG A 194 6.22 2.90 14.90
CA ARG A 194 6.34 4.05 13.99
C ARG A 194 5.79 3.74 12.60
N ILE A 195 5.51 4.78 11.85
CA ILE A 195 5.06 4.72 10.46
C ILE A 195 5.95 5.67 9.66
N LEU A 196 6.61 5.14 8.63
CA LEU A 196 7.41 5.94 7.71
C LEU A 196 6.55 6.39 6.53
N ILE A 197 6.60 7.70 6.27
CA ILE A 197 5.85 8.37 5.21
C ILE A 197 6.67 9.58 4.74
N GLU A 198 6.51 9.98 3.47
CA GLU A 198 7.17 11.18 2.97
C GLU A 198 6.65 12.47 3.65
N PRO A 199 7.54 13.44 3.96
CA PRO A 199 7.18 14.67 4.67
C PRO A 199 6.08 15.50 4.00
N HIS A 200 6.01 15.54 2.66
CA HIS A 200 4.96 16.29 1.97
C HIS A 200 3.59 15.63 2.16
N LEU A 201 3.52 14.30 2.18
CA LEU A 201 2.27 13.59 2.48
C LEU A 201 1.89 13.74 3.94
N GLU A 202 2.84 13.65 4.88
CA GLU A 202 2.58 13.89 6.30
C GLU A 202 1.92 15.26 6.54
N ARG A 203 2.46 16.32 5.89
CA ARG A 203 1.88 17.67 5.95
C ARG A 203 0.52 17.76 5.27
N ARG A 204 0.41 17.25 4.04
CA ARG A 204 -0.82 17.29 3.24
C ARG A 204 -1.98 16.60 3.94
N LEU A 205 -1.71 15.48 4.61
CA LEU A 205 -2.70 14.71 5.37
C LEU A 205 -2.99 15.29 6.76
N GLY A 206 -2.33 16.39 7.16
CA GLY A 206 -2.55 17.05 8.45
C GLY A 206 -2.02 16.26 9.65
N LEU A 207 -0.99 15.43 9.44
CA LEU A 207 -0.39 14.56 10.47
C LEU A 207 1.00 15.04 10.92
N TRP A 208 1.42 16.22 10.46
CA TRP A 208 2.74 16.77 10.77
C TRP A 208 2.98 16.86 12.28
N GLY A 209 4.07 16.25 12.73
CA GLY A 209 4.47 16.28 14.14
C GLY A 209 3.81 15.18 14.99
N HIS A 210 3.03 14.28 14.39
CA HIS A 210 2.48 13.14 15.11
C HIS A 210 3.61 12.23 15.66
N PRO A 211 3.56 11.79 16.93
CA PRO A 211 4.68 11.13 17.60
C PRO A 211 5.09 9.78 17.00
N LYS A 212 4.26 9.17 16.13
CA LYS A 212 4.60 7.94 15.40
C LYS A 212 4.96 8.14 13.92
N MET A 213 4.75 9.32 13.34
CA MET A 213 5.08 9.59 11.94
C MET A 213 6.56 9.95 11.82
N ARG A 214 7.29 9.33 10.90
CA ARG A 214 8.73 9.56 10.74
C ARG A 214 9.12 9.61 9.28
N PHE A 215 10.03 10.51 8.96
CA PHE A 215 10.72 10.48 7.68
C PHE A 215 11.82 9.40 7.70
N ALA A 216 11.88 8.56 6.66
CA ALA A 216 12.91 7.52 6.54
C ALA A 216 14.32 8.08 6.24
N GLY A 217 14.42 9.34 5.78
CA GLY A 217 15.68 9.99 5.40
C GLY A 217 16.04 9.80 3.93
N CYS A 218 16.93 10.66 3.42
CA CYS A 218 17.30 10.70 1.99
C CYS A 218 18.21 9.56 1.50
N ARG A 219 18.49 8.58 2.36
CA ARG A 219 19.20 7.35 1.99
C ARG A 219 18.28 6.14 1.86
N ALA A 220 16.99 6.30 2.17
CA ALA A 220 15.98 5.26 2.02
C ALA A 220 15.14 5.50 0.76
N ALA A 221 14.45 4.47 0.29
CA ALA A 221 13.44 4.60 -0.75
C ALA A 221 12.36 5.62 -0.34
N ARG A 222 11.70 6.20 -1.34
CA ARG A 222 10.52 7.04 -1.13
C ARG A 222 9.40 6.24 -0.48
N HIS A 223 8.66 6.88 0.42
CA HIS A 223 7.43 6.37 1.04
C HIS A 223 6.24 7.25 0.65
N ASP A 224 6.11 7.54 -0.64
CA ASP A 224 4.98 8.27 -1.24
C ASP A 224 4.15 7.42 -2.22
N ASP A 225 4.55 6.17 -2.41
CA ASP A 225 3.84 5.08 -3.08
C ASP A 225 3.29 4.03 -2.10
N HIS A 226 3.82 3.98 -0.88
CA HIS A 226 3.43 3.10 0.22
C HIS A 226 3.81 3.74 1.57
N ILE A 227 3.37 3.14 2.66
CA ILE A 227 3.85 3.45 4.02
C ILE A 227 4.60 2.24 4.58
N HIS A 228 5.65 2.50 5.35
CA HIS A 228 6.36 1.44 6.07
C HIS A 228 5.95 1.45 7.54
N VAL A 229 5.31 0.38 8.00
CA VAL A 229 4.86 0.25 9.38
C VAL A 229 5.84 -0.62 10.15
N ASP A 230 6.19 -0.18 11.34
CA ASP A 230 7.10 -0.87 12.24
C ASP A 230 6.39 -1.11 13.58
N PHE A 231 6.34 -2.37 14.00
CA PHE A 231 5.69 -2.84 15.22
C PHE A 231 6.70 -2.98 16.38
N ARG A 232 6.19 -3.08 17.61
CA ARG A 232 6.99 -3.23 18.84
C ARG A 232 7.56 -4.63 19.04
#